data_AF-A0A1H2K5Y2-F1
#
_entry.id   AF-A0A1H2K5Y2-F1
#
_cell.length_a   1.000
_cell.length_b   1.000
_cell.length_c   1.000
_cell.angle_alpha   90.00
_cell.angle_beta   90.00
_cell.angle_gamma   90.00
#
_symmetry.space_group_name_H-M   'P 1'
#
loop_
_entity.id
_entity.type
_entity.pdbx_description
1 polymer ?
#
loop_
_entity_poly.entity_id
_entity_poly.type
_entity_poly.pdbx_seq_one_letter_code
_entity_poly.pdbx_strand_id
1 'polypeptide(L)'
;MSGFLIFLAGALCVLVVAFLYKNSTKWYEWLLGLGWYAWVVMGVSFVYSNYMGHHHKAAAVGMTFFGIIAIISAFVIVRVTGLIGKKTVKTGYKEAV
;
A
#
# COMPACT_ATOMS: atom_id res chain seq x y z
N MET A 1 -9.43 -21.32 -1.66
CA MET A 1 -8.41 -20.71 -0.77
C MET A 1 -7.72 -19.47 -1.37
N SER A 2 -7.64 -19.29 -2.71
CA SER A 2 -7.00 -18.12 -3.33
C SER A 2 -7.80 -16.80 -3.23
N GLY A 3 -9.13 -16.84 -3.37
CA GLY A 3 -9.97 -15.64 -3.36
C GLY A 3 -9.90 -14.83 -2.06
N PHE A 4 -9.80 -15.52 -0.92
CA PHE A 4 -9.68 -14.87 0.40
C PHE A 4 -8.37 -14.08 0.55
N LEU A 5 -7.27 -14.59 0.01
CA LEU A 5 -5.97 -13.91 0.04
C LEU A 5 -5.96 -12.66 -0.84
N ILE A 6 -6.64 -12.72 -1.99
CA ILE A 6 -6.81 -11.56 -2.89
C ILE A 6 -7.66 -10.48 -2.22
N PHE A 7 -8.75 -10.89 -1.56
CA PHE A 7 -9.59 -9.98 -0.78
C PHE A 7 -8.81 -9.32 0.36
N LEU A 8 -8.03 -10.10 1.12
CA LEU A 8 -7.21 -9.59 2.22
C LEU A 8 -6.12 -8.63 1.72
N ALA A 9 -5.46 -8.95 0.60
CA ALA A 9 -4.47 -8.07 -0.03
C ALA A 9 -5.10 -6.75 -0.51
N GLY A 10 -6.29 -6.81 -1.11
CA GLY A 10 -7.05 -5.62 -1.50
C GLY A 10 -7.42 -4.76 -0.29
N ALA A 11 -7.93 -5.36 0.78
CA ALA A 11 -8.29 -4.66 2.01
C ALA A 11 -7.07 -3.98 2.67
N LEU A 12 -5.92 -4.68 2.75
CA LEU A 12 -4.67 -4.10 3.24
C LEU A 12 -4.22 -2.91 2.39
N CYS A 13 -4.33 -3.02 1.07
CA CYS A 13 -3.96 -1.94 0.16
C CYS A 13 -4.84 -0.69 0.38
N VAL A 14 -6.15 -0.88 0.55
CA VAL A 14 -7.10 0.21 0.86
C VAL A 14 -6.79 0.84 2.21
N LEU A 15 -6.46 0.03 3.23
CA LEU A 15 -6.08 0.54 4.55
C LEU A 15 -4.81 1.41 4.49
N VAL A 16 -3.79 1.00 3.71
CA VAL A 16 -2.57 1.80 3.52
C VAL A 16 -2.89 3.15 2.86
N VAL A 17 -3.72 3.16 1.81
CA VAL A 17 -4.12 4.40 1.12
C VAL A 17 -4.96 5.30 2.02
N ALA A 18 -5.94 4.76 2.74
CA ALA A 18 -6.77 5.51 3.67
C ALA A 18 -5.94 6.10 4.82
N PHE A 19 -4.96 5.34 5.32
CA PHE A 19 -4.04 5.80 6.35
C PHE A 19 -3.12 6.91 5.84
N LEU A 20 -2.60 6.80 4.60
CA LEU A 20 -1.84 7.89 3.97
C LEU A 20 -2.72 9.12 3.77
N TYR A 21 -3.93 8.99 3.24
CA TYR A 21 -4.84 10.12 3.03
C TYR A 21 -5.12 10.89 4.32
N LYS A 22 -5.37 10.17 5.42
CA LYS A 22 -5.66 10.78 6.73
C LYS A 22 -4.44 11.46 7.38
N ASN A 23 -3.23 10.97 7.11
CA ASN A 23 -2.00 11.46 7.74
C ASN A 23 -1.14 12.34 6.83
N SER A 24 -1.53 12.48 5.56
CA SER A 24 -0.83 13.26 4.56
C SER A 24 -0.91 14.73 4.91
N THR A 25 0.25 15.32 5.12
CA THR A 25 0.41 16.75 5.38
C THR A 25 0.84 17.52 4.15
N LYS A 26 1.33 16.81 3.12
CA LYS A 26 1.83 17.39 1.88
C LYS A 26 1.14 16.76 0.68
N TRP A 27 0.81 17.58 -0.31
CA TRP A 27 0.06 17.18 -1.51
C TRP A 27 0.66 15.97 -2.25
N TYR A 28 1.99 15.83 -2.27
CA TYR A 28 2.67 14.75 -2.98
C TYR A 28 2.60 13.40 -2.26
N GLU A 29 2.34 13.37 -0.95
CA GLU A 29 2.26 12.12 -0.18
C GLU A 29 1.02 11.32 -0.58
N TRP A 30 -0.09 12.01 -0.86
CA TRP A 30 -1.29 11.36 -1.37
C TRP A 30 -1.11 10.84 -2.81
N LEU A 31 -0.37 11.57 -3.66
CA LEU A 31 0.00 11.09 -5.01
C LEU A 31 0.90 9.85 -4.95
N LEU A 32 1.86 9.80 -4.02
CA LEU A 32 2.67 8.60 -3.79
C LEU A 32 1.81 7.41 -3.36
N GLY A 33 0.86 7.63 -2.46
CA GLY A 33 -0.11 6.60 -2.07
C GLY A 33 -0.99 6.13 -3.22
N LEU A 34 -1.47 7.05 -4.06
CA LEU A 34 -2.30 6.74 -5.23
C LEU A 34 -1.51 5.98 -6.30
N GLY A 35 -0.26 6.38 -6.57
CA GLY A 35 0.63 5.69 -7.50
C GLY A 35 0.97 4.28 -7.04
N TRP A 36 1.22 4.11 -5.73
CA TRP A 36 1.44 2.79 -5.14
C TRP A 36 0.19 1.91 -5.23
N TYR A 37 -1.00 2.48 -4.97
CA TYR A 37 -2.26 1.77 -5.15
C TYR A 37 -2.46 1.30 -6.59
N ALA A 38 -2.24 2.19 -7.56
CA ALA A 38 -2.32 1.84 -8.98
C ALA A 38 -1.35 0.71 -9.33
N TRP A 39 -0.13 0.73 -8.79
CA TRP A 39 0.86 -0.33 -8.98
C TRP A 39 0.38 -1.69 -8.47
N VAL A 40 -0.16 -1.75 -7.25
CA VAL A 40 -0.69 -2.99 -6.67
C VAL A 40 -1.88 -3.51 -7.47
N VAL A 41 -2.82 -2.64 -7.86
CA VAL A 41 -3.99 -3.01 -8.67
C VAL A 41 -3.57 -3.56 -10.03
N MET A 42 -2.61 -2.92 -10.70
CA MET A 42 -2.05 -3.42 -11.96
C MET A 42 -1.40 -4.80 -11.78
N GLY A 43 -0.62 -4.98 -10.72
CA GLY A 43 0.02 -6.25 -10.41
C GLY A 43 -0.97 -7.39 -10.17
N VAL A 44 -2.00 -7.14 -9.36
CA VAL A 44 -3.08 -8.12 -9.10
C VAL A 44 -3.84 -8.44 -10.39
N SER A 45 -4.16 -7.43 -11.20
CA SER A 45 -4.86 -7.61 -12.48
C SER A 45 -4.05 -8.44 -13.48
N PHE A 46 -2.73 -8.18 -13.56
CA PHE A 46 -1.82 -8.96 -14.40
C PHE A 46 -1.77 -10.42 -13.96
N VAL A 47 -1.61 -10.68 -12.67
CA VAL A 47 -1.58 -12.04 -12.11
C VAL A 47 -2.91 -12.76 -12.38
N TYR A 48 -4.04 -12.10 -12.11
CA TYR A 48 -5.37 -12.67 -12.33
C TYR A 48 -5.61 -13.02 -13.80
N SER A 49 -5.29 -12.10 -14.72
CA SER A 49 -5.50 -12.31 -16.16
C SER A 49 -4.65 -13.46 -16.70
N ASN A 50 -3.38 -13.54 -16.28
CA ASN A 50 -2.50 -14.63 -16.70
C ASN A 50 -2.86 -15.97 -16.07
N TYR A 51 -3.38 -15.95 -14.83
CA TYR A 51 -3.86 -17.15 -14.17
C TYR A 51 -5.13 -17.69 -14.85
N MET A 52 -6.09 -16.82 -15.18
CA MET A 52 -7.30 -17.18 -15.92
C MET A 52 -7.01 -17.62 -17.36
N GLY A 53 -5.99 -17.04 -18.00
CA GLY A 53 -5.52 -17.48 -19.31
C GLY A 53 -4.68 -18.77 -19.31
N HIS A 54 -4.59 -19.49 -18.19
CA HIS A 54 -3.76 -20.69 -18.00
C HIS A 54 -2.24 -20.49 -18.24
N HIS A 55 -1.77 -19.24 -18.27
CA HIS A 55 -0.37 -18.87 -18.35
C HIS A 55 0.28 -18.81 -16.96
N HIS A 56 0.26 -19.93 -16.23
CA HIS A 56 0.69 -20.02 -14.83
C HIS A 56 2.14 -19.54 -14.59
N LYS A 57 3.04 -19.73 -15.56
CA LYS A 57 4.42 -19.24 -15.46
C LYS A 57 4.50 -17.71 -15.47
N ALA A 58 3.74 -17.05 -16.35
CA ALA A 58 3.69 -15.60 -16.43
C ALA A 58 3.03 -15.01 -15.17
N ALA A 59 1.98 -15.65 -14.65
CA ALA A 59 1.35 -15.26 -13.39
C ALA A 59 2.33 -15.31 -12.21
N ALA A 60 3.15 -16.36 -12.10
CA ALA A 60 4.16 -16.48 -11.04
C ALA A 60 5.24 -15.40 -11.13
N VAL A 61 5.76 -15.13 -12.34
CA VAL A 61 6.75 -14.06 -12.56
C VAL A 61 6.14 -12.70 -12.19
N GLY A 62 4.90 -12.43 -12.62
CA GLY A 62 4.18 -11.20 -12.28
C GLY A 62 3.99 -11.03 -10.77
N MET A 63 3.56 -12.09 -10.08
CA MET A 63 3.37 -12.05 -8.63
C MET A 63 4.65 -11.70 -7.89
N THR A 64 5.78 -12.28 -8.30
CA THR A 64 7.10 -11.99 -7.71
C THR A 64 7.53 -10.55 -8.02
N PHE A 65 7.46 -10.12 -9.28
CA PHE A 65 7.91 -8.79 -9.69
C PHE A 65 7.08 -7.68 -9.04
N PHE A 66 5.76 -7.72 -9.19
CA PHE A 66 4.87 -6.70 -8.64
C PHE A 66 4.86 -6.76 -7.10
N GLY A 67 4.93 -7.95 -6.50
CA GLY A 67 4.95 -8.14 -5.06
C GLY A 67 6.21 -7.58 -4.39
N ILE A 68 7.41 -7.92 -4.89
CA ILE A 68 8.67 -7.42 -4.32
C ILE A 68 8.73 -5.90 -4.43
N ILE A 69 8.39 -5.33 -5.60
CA ILE A 69 8.41 -3.88 -5.79
C ILE A 69 7.38 -3.20 -4.88
N ALA A 70 6.18 -3.79 -4.71
CA ALA A 70 5.17 -3.26 -3.80
C ALA A 70 5.66 -3.21 -2.35
N ILE A 71 6.35 -4.25 -1.87
CA ILE A 71 6.91 -4.30 -0.50
C ILE A 71 8.01 -3.25 -0.33
N ILE A 72 8.97 -3.19 -1.26
CA ILE A 72 10.09 -2.24 -1.18
C ILE A 72 9.56 -0.80 -1.21
N SER A 73 8.67 -0.50 -2.17
CA SER A 73 8.09 0.84 -2.30
C SER A 73 7.22 1.22 -1.12
N ALA A 74 6.48 0.29 -0.50
CA ALA A 74 5.74 0.56 0.72
C ALA A 74 6.66 1.01 1.86
N PHE A 75 7.80 0.33 2.03
CA PHE A 75 8.80 0.72 3.03
C PHE A 75 9.39 2.11 2.74
N VAL A 76 9.71 2.40 1.47
CA VAL A 76 10.21 3.72 1.04
C VAL A 76 9.17 4.80 1.32
N ILE A 77 7.89 4.57 1.00
CA ILE A 77 6.80 5.54 1.23
C ILE A 77 6.66 5.85 2.71
N VAL A 78 6.66 4.83 3.58
CA VAL A 78 6.56 5.01 5.05
C VAL A 78 7.75 5.81 5.59
N ARG A 79 8.95 5.61 5.03
CA ARG A 79 10.15 6.39 5.38
C ARG A 79 10.09 7.84 4.90
N VAL A 80 9.70 8.06 3.64
CA VAL A 80 9.63 9.41 3.02
C VAL A 80 8.54 10.27 3.64
N THR A 81 7.40 9.68 3.99
CA THR A 81 6.28 10.37 4.66
C THR A 81 6.54 10.63 6.15
N GLY A 82 7.65 10.14 6.71
CA GLY A 82 8.00 10.36 8.12
C GLY A 82 7.02 9.71 9.11
N LEU A 83 6.19 8.77 8.65
CA LEU A 83 5.19 8.08 9.48
C LEU A 83 5.82 7.33 10.66
N ILE A 84 7.08 6.90 10.54
CA ILE A 84 7.87 6.22 11.58
C ILE A 84 8.30 7.17 12.74
N GLY A 85 8.13 8.49 12.62
CA GLY A 85 8.69 9.47 13.57
C GLY A 85 7.70 10.40 14.29
N LYS A 86 6.39 10.37 13.95
CA LYS A 86 5.41 11.25 14.62
C LYS A 86 5.16 10.75 16.06
N LYS A 87 5.92 11.28 17.02
CA LYS A 87 5.60 11.15 18.44
C LYS A 87 4.21 11.73 18.68
N THR A 88 3.28 10.94 19.19
CA THR A 88 2.00 11.42 19.70
C THR A 88 2.29 12.43 20.80
N VAL A 89 2.22 13.73 20.50
CA VAL A 89 2.26 14.75 21.54
C VAL A 89 0.96 14.58 22.32
N LYS A 90 1.04 13.99 23.52
CA LYS A 90 -0.07 14.04 24.48
C LYS A 90 -0.30 15.51 24.81
N THR A 91 -1.33 16.11 24.22
CA THR A 91 -1.82 17.44 24.59
C THR A 91 -2.42 17.35 25.99
N GLY A 92 -1.60 17.58 27.01
CA GLY A 92 -1.99 17.58 28.42
C GLY A 92 -1.53 18.85 29.15
N TYR A 93 -1.59 20.01 28.49
CA TYR A 93 -1.20 21.30 29.07
C TYR A 93 -2.27 22.37 28.83
N LYS A 94 -3.49 22.10 29.29
CA LYS A 94 -4.58 23.10 29.33
C LYS A 94 -5.38 23.06 30.65
N GLU A 95 -4.70 22.78 31.77
CA GLU A 95 -5.27 22.97 33.12
C GLU A 95 -4.30 23.72 34.02
N ALA A 96 -3.93 24.93 33.62
CA ALA A 96 -3.22 25.86 34.49
C ALA A 96 -3.56 27.31 34.12
N VAL A 97 -4.80 27.74 34.38
CA VAL A 97 -5.17 29.11 34.80
C VAL A 97 -6.45 29.03 35.62
#